data_AF-A0A1M4MK51-F1
#
_entry.id   AF-A0A1M4MK51-F1
#
_cell.length_a   1.000
_cell.length_b   1.000
_cell.length_c   1.000
_cell.angle_alpha   90.00
_cell.angle_beta   90.00
_cell.angle_gamma   90.00
#
_symmetry.space_group_name_H-M   'P 1'
#
loop_
_entity.id
_entity.type
_entity.pdbx_description
1 polymer ?
#
loop_
_entity_poly.entity_id
_entity_poly.type
_entity_poly.pdbx_seq_one_letter_code
_entity_poly.pdbx_strand_id
1 'polypeptide(L)'
;MRKEDAFTGLEAAVVLIAFIVVAAVFSYVVLGAGFFATQKSQEVVHTGVAQTSSSVEVVGDVIGMANVADKRLESILFTVKLSPGSGAIDFDNVVILYSDANNVKTLARTTKPGSTTTNVGAGSGYASRGEWYIYERLNSNDDLLLEPFEQYTLTVGIPDDVTVGIDHQFTVEIRPAGGQSYAITRVTPSRFMAVNILRW
;
A
#
# COMPACT_ATOMS: atom_id res chain seq x y z
N MET A 1 -16.33 27.46 -81.17
CA MET A 1 -15.59 26.27 -80.67
C MET A 1 -15.47 26.41 -79.17
N ARG A 2 -16.13 25.55 -78.41
CA ARG A 2 -15.95 25.46 -76.96
C ARG A 2 -14.58 24.84 -76.69
N LYS A 3 -13.71 25.53 -75.94
CA LYS A 3 -12.53 24.90 -75.35
C LYS A 3 -13.02 24.20 -74.09
N GLU A 4 -13.08 22.88 -74.14
CA GLU A 4 -13.20 22.06 -72.95
C GLU A 4 -11.82 22.09 -72.28
N ASP A 5 -11.74 22.64 -71.07
CA ASP A 5 -10.51 22.61 -70.28
C ASP A 5 -10.12 21.15 -70.06
N ALA A 6 -9.01 20.74 -70.69
CA ALA A 6 -8.47 19.40 -70.55
C ALA A 6 -7.94 19.26 -69.12
N PHE A 7 -8.76 18.66 -68.24
CA PHE A 7 -8.35 18.24 -66.90
C PHE A 7 -7.10 17.37 -67.05
N THR A 8 -5.94 17.89 -66.63
CA THR A 8 -4.67 17.23 -66.96
C THR A 8 -4.44 16.08 -65.98
N GLY A 9 -3.98 14.93 -66.46
CA GLY A 9 -3.61 13.81 -65.59
C GLY A 9 -2.51 14.15 -64.57
N LEU A 10 -1.76 15.23 -64.82
CA LEU A 10 -0.75 15.75 -63.90
C LEU A 10 -1.38 16.36 -62.63
N GLU A 11 -2.48 17.11 -62.76
CA GLU A 11 -3.20 17.66 -61.60
C GLU A 11 -3.81 16.54 -60.75
N ALA A 12 -4.36 15.51 -61.40
CA ALA A 12 -4.86 14.31 -60.71
C ALA A 12 -3.73 13.55 -59.99
N ALA A 13 -2.53 13.47 -60.59
CA ALA A 13 -1.38 12.79 -59.98
C ALA A 13 -0.84 13.53 -58.74
N VAL A 14 -0.78 14.86 -58.76
CA VAL A 14 -0.35 15.65 -57.59
C VAL A 14 -1.34 15.49 -56.43
N VAL A 15 -2.64 15.52 -56.72
CA VAL A 15 -3.69 15.29 -55.72
C VAL A 15 -3.60 13.87 -55.15
N LEU A 16 -3.35 12.87 -55.99
CA LEU A 16 -3.17 11.47 -55.56
C LEU A 16 -2.00 11.33 -54.58
N ILE A 17 -0.84 11.94 -54.86
CA ILE A 17 0.32 11.91 -53.96
C ILE A 17 -0.03 12.59 -52.63
N ALA A 18 -0.69 13.75 -52.66
CA ALA A 18 -1.10 14.46 -51.45
C ALA A 18 -2.03 13.59 -50.57
N PHE A 19 -3.00 12.90 -51.17
CA PHE A 19 -3.86 11.96 -50.43
C PHE A 19 -3.10 10.80 -49.81
N ILE A 20 -2.15 10.21 -50.53
CA ILE A 20 -1.33 9.11 -50.02
C ILE A 20 -0.48 9.58 -48.84
N VAL A 21 0.12 10.77 -48.91
CA VAL A 21 0.92 11.34 -47.82
C VAL A 21 0.05 11.58 -46.58
N VAL A 22 -1.14 12.19 -46.74
CA VAL A 22 -2.07 12.40 -45.63
C VAL A 22 -2.50 11.06 -45.02
N ALA A 23 -2.83 10.06 -45.84
CA ALA A 23 -3.20 8.73 -45.37
C ALA A 23 -2.04 8.04 -44.62
N ALA A 24 -0.80 8.19 -45.10
CA ALA A 24 0.39 7.62 -44.46
C ALA A 24 0.68 8.26 -43.09
N VAL A 25 0.65 9.60 -43.01
CA VAL A 25 0.83 10.32 -41.74
C VAL A 25 -0.28 9.98 -40.75
N PHE A 26 -1.53 9.95 -41.23
CA PHE A 26 -2.67 9.54 -40.41
C PHE A 26 -2.49 8.11 -39.87
N SER A 27 -2.10 7.16 -40.74
CA SER A 27 -1.87 5.77 -40.34
C SER A 27 -0.73 5.64 -39.31
N TYR A 28 0.35 6.40 -39.47
CA TYR A 28 1.45 6.41 -38.50
C TYR A 28 1.00 6.90 -37.12
N VAL A 29 0.24 8.00 -37.07
CA VAL A 29 -0.30 8.54 -35.81
C VAL A 29 -1.28 7.56 -35.18
N VAL A 30 -2.18 6.97 -35.96
CA VAL A 30 -3.15 5.98 -35.46
C VAL A 30 -2.47 4.73 -34.93
N LEU A 31 -1.45 4.20 -35.61
CA LEU A 31 -0.65 3.07 -35.12
C LEU A 31 0.13 3.44 -33.86
N GLY A 32 0.75 4.62 -33.82
CA GLY A 32 1.49 5.09 -32.64
C GLY A 32 0.59 5.25 -31.41
N ALA A 33 -0.57 5.89 -31.59
CA ALA A 33 -1.58 6.00 -30.53
C ALA A 33 -2.16 4.63 -30.14
N GLY A 34 -2.36 3.74 -31.11
CA GLY A 34 -2.84 2.37 -30.88
C GLY A 34 -1.86 1.53 -30.07
N PHE A 35 -0.55 1.63 -30.33
CA PHE A 35 0.47 0.96 -29.54
C PHE A 35 0.56 1.52 -28.12
N PHE A 36 0.51 2.84 -27.94
CA PHE A 36 0.47 3.44 -26.60
C PHE A 36 -0.75 2.99 -25.81
N ALA A 37 -1.94 3.00 -26.43
CA ALA A 37 -3.17 2.55 -25.80
C ALA A 37 -3.10 1.05 -25.42
N THR A 38 -2.51 0.22 -26.27
CA THR A 38 -2.33 -1.22 -26.01
C THR A 38 -1.34 -1.45 -24.85
N GLN A 39 -0.20 -0.76 -24.86
CA GLN A 39 0.79 -0.84 -23.79
C GLN A 39 0.21 -0.37 -22.45
N LYS A 40 -0.50 0.75 -22.43
CA LYS A 40 -1.16 1.25 -21.22
C LYS A 40 -2.24 0.30 -20.72
N SER A 41 -3.01 -0.29 -21.63
CA SER A 41 -4.03 -1.28 -21.27
C SER A 41 -3.41 -2.52 -20.62
N GLN A 42 -2.30 -3.02 -21.18
CA GLN A 42 -1.57 -4.15 -20.58
C GLN A 42 -1.03 -3.80 -19.20
N GLU A 43 -0.43 -2.63 -19.03
CA GLU A 43 0.07 -2.15 -17.74
C GLU A 43 -1.05 -2.08 -16.69
N VAL A 44 -2.20 -1.50 -17.04
CA VAL A 44 -3.35 -1.38 -16.12
C VAL A 44 -3.95 -2.75 -15.77
N VAL A 45 -4.00 -3.70 -16.71
CA VAL A 45 -4.46 -5.06 -16.42
C VAL A 45 -3.52 -5.77 -15.44
N HIS A 46 -2.20 -5.72 -15.69
CA HIS A 46 -1.23 -6.37 -14.82
C HIS A 46 -1.18 -5.73 -13.42
N THR A 47 -1.14 -4.40 -13.36
CA THR A 47 -1.12 -3.66 -12.09
C THR A 47 -2.46 -3.78 -11.34
N GLY A 48 -3.59 -3.81 -12.04
CA GLY A 48 -4.91 -3.99 -11.43
C GLY A 48 -5.09 -5.37 -10.79
N VAL A 49 -4.60 -6.43 -11.43
CA VAL A 49 -4.60 -7.77 -10.84
C VAL A 49 -3.70 -7.82 -9.62
N ALA A 50 -2.46 -7.32 -9.73
CA ALA A 50 -1.52 -7.31 -8.61
C ALA A 50 -2.03 -6.48 -7.42
N GLN A 51 -2.62 -5.31 -7.66
CA GLN A 51 -3.17 -4.45 -6.62
C GLN A 51 -4.41 -5.05 -5.94
N THR A 52 -5.20 -5.86 -6.66
CA THR A 52 -6.35 -6.53 -6.05
C THR A 52 -5.93 -7.73 -5.20
N SER A 53 -4.87 -8.44 -5.62
CA SER A 53 -4.41 -9.64 -4.91
C SER A 53 -3.47 -9.34 -3.74
N SER A 54 -2.82 -8.17 -3.69
CA SER A 54 -1.91 -7.81 -2.61
C SER A 54 -2.65 -7.46 -1.32
N SER A 55 -2.56 -8.32 -0.31
CA SER A 55 -3.02 -8.06 1.05
C SER A 55 -2.08 -8.69 2.06
N VAL A 56 -2.19 -8.25 3.31
CA VAL A 56 -1.48 -8.85 4.45
C VAL A 56 -2.48 -9.57 5.34
N GLU A 57 -2.00 -10.58 6.06
CA GLU A 57 -2.72 -11.21 7.16
C GLU A 57 -1.87 -11.25 8.43
N VAL A 58 -2.52 -11.15 9.59
CA VAL A 58 -1.85 -11.29 10.88
C VAL A 58 -1.61 -12.77 11.17
N VAL A 59 -0.41 -13.08 11.62
CA VAL A 59 0.01 -14.42 12.05
C VAL A 59 0.21 -14.43 13.55
N GLY A 60 -0.45 -15.37 14.22
CA GLY A 60 -0.37 -15.51 15.67
C GLY A 60 -1.20 -14.49 16.43
N ASP A 61 -0.80 -14.27 17.68
CA ASP A 61 -1.53 -13.42 18.60
C ASP A 61 -1.15 -11.95 18.45
N VAL A 62 -2.13 -11.07 18.70
CA VAL A 62 -1.88 -9.62 18.83
C VAL A 62 -1.58 -9.34 20.29
N ILE A 63 -0.38 -8.81 20.56
CA ILE A 63 0.12 -8.62 21.92
C ILE A 63 0.02 -7.14 22.27
N GLY A 64 -0.60 -6.81 23.40
CA GLY A 64 -0.72 -5.46 23.94
C GLY A 64 0.22 -5.25 25.13
N MET A 65 1.11 -4.26 25.02
CA MET A 65 1.94 -3.77 26.12
C MET A 65 1.17 -2.68 26.85
N ALA A 66 0.91 -2.89 28.14
CA ALA A 66 0.07 -2.00 28.92
C ALA A 66 0.77 -1.54 30.20
N ASN A 67 0.43 -0.31 30.59
CA ASN A 67 0.83 0.23 31.87
C ASN A 67 -0.17 -0.22 32.94
N VAL A 68 0.29 -1.07 33.85
CA VAL A 68 -0.56 -1.66 34.90
C VAL A 68 -1.01 -0.62 35.92
N ALA A 69 -0.15 0.37 36.24
CA ALA A 69 -0.47 1.43 37.20
C ALA A 69 -1.55 2.37 36.64
N ASP A 70 -1.38 2.76 35.39
CA ASP A 70 -2.28 3.70 34.72
C ASP A 70 -3.49 3.04 34.03
N LYS A 71 -3.54 1.70 34.04
CA LYS A 71 -4.58 0.87 33.41
C LYS A 71 -4.87 1.28 31.96
N ARG A 72 -3.81 1.46 31.16
CA ARG A 72 -3.91 1.85 29.75
C ARG A 72 -2.99 1.03 28.86
N LEU A 73 -3.42 0.77 27.63
CA LEU A 73 -2.59 0.20 26.59
C LEU A 73 -1.60 1.26 26.07
N GLU A 74 -0.32 0.91 25.92
CA GLU A 74 0.73 1.82 25.44
C GLU A 74 1.17 1.48 24.02
N SER A 75 1.38 0.20 23.73
CA SER A 75 1.75 -0.25 22.39
C SER A 75 1.18 -1.64 22.09
N ILE A 76 1.16 -1.97 20.80
CA ILE A 76 0.68 -3.23 20.27
C ILE A 76 1.80 -3.82 19.43
N LEU A 77 2.00 -5.13 19.53
CA LEU A 77 2.93 -5.92 18.75
C LEU A 77 2.15 -7.01 18.02
N PHE A 78 2.33 -7.11 16.71
CA PHE A 78 1.72 -8.16 15.92
C PHE A 78 2.59 -8.49 14.71
N THR A 79 2.53 -9.74 14.27
CA THR A 79 3.28 -10.21 13.11
C THR A 79 2.36 -10.32 11.91
N VAL A 80 2.83 -9.86 10.75
CA VAL A 80 2.13 -9.94 9.48
C VAL A 80 2.94 -10.72 8.46
N LYS A 81 2.23 -11.38 7.56
CA LYS A 81 2.77 -11.97 6.33
C LYS A 81 1.85 -11.63 5.16
N LEU A 82 2.29 -11.92 3.94
CA LEU A 82 1.43 -11.83 2.76
C LEU A 82 0.27 -12.82 2.84
N SER A 83 -0.92 -12.38 2.44
CA SER A 83 -2.03 -13.30 2.21
C SER A 83 -1.69 -14.26 1.06
N PRO A 84 -2.22 -15.49 1.04
CA PRO A 84 -1.94 -16.44 -0.04
C PRO A 84 -2.29 -15.87 -1.42
N GLY A 85 -1.32 -15.87 -2.34
CA GLY A 85 -1.49 -15.35 -3.71
C GLY A 85 -1.29 -13.84 -3.85
N SER A 86 -0.93 -13.13 -2.78
CA SER A 86 -0.53 -11.72 -2.82
C SER A 86 0.85 -11.53 -3.44
N GLY A 87 1.03 -10.39 -4.12
CA GLY A 87 2.36 -9.91 -4.50
C GLY A 87 3.11 -9.30 -3.31
N ALA A 88 4.38 -8.98 -3.52
CA ALA A 88 5.19 -8.31 -2.50
C ALA A 88 4.58 -6.94 -2.11
N ILE A 89 4.72 -6.57 -0.84
CA ILE A 89 4.20 -5.31 -0.28
C ILE A 89 5.35 -4.48 0.26
N ASP A 90 5.45 -3.24 -0.21
CA ASP A 90 6.46 -2.29 0.24
C ASP A 90 6.05 -1.58 1.53
N PHE A 91 6.71 -1.93 2.64
CA PHE A 91 6.52 -1.32 3.95
C PHE A 91 7.14 0.07 4.08
N ASP A 92 7.89 0.56 3.10
CA ASP A 92 8.30 1.96 3.04
C ASP A 92 7.11 2.89 2.75
N ASN A 93 6.14 2.40 1.98
CA ASN A 93 4.97 3.15 1.51
C ASN A 93 3.64 2.70 2.14
N VAL A 94 3.69 1.90 3.21
CA VAL A 94 2.51 1.52 3.99
C VAL A 94 2.07 2.66 4.91
N VAL A 95 0.76 2.87 4.99
CA VAL A 95 0.14 3.76 5.97
C VAL A 95 -0.55 2.91 7.03
N ILE A 96 -0.22 3.14 8.30
CA ILE A 96 -0.91 2.50 9.43
C ILE A 96 -1.84 3.51 10.09
N LEU A 97 -3.08 3.10 10.33
CA LEU A 97 -4.07 3.89 11.02
C LEU A 97 -4.47 3.21 12.33
N TYR A 98 -4.66 4.03 13.34
CA TYR A 98 -5.36 3.67 14.56
C TYR A 98 -6.78 4.24 14.49
N SER A 99 -7.77 3.48 14.96
CA SER A 99 -9.13 3.99 15.14
C SER A 99 -9.83 3.36 16.35
N ASP A 100 -10.74 4.12 16.94
CA ASP A 100 -11.71 3.64 17.93
C ASP A 100 -13.08 4.27 17.64
N ALA A 101 -14.03 4.17 18.59
CA ALA A 101 -15.38 4.70 18.40
C ALA A 101 -15.43 6.21 18.12
N ASN A 102 -14.42 6.98 18.52
CA ASN A 102 -14.44 8.46 18.47
C ASN A 102 -13.28 9.06 17.66
N ASN A 103 -12.22 8.31 17.41
CA ASN A 103 -10.96 8.81 16.87
C ASN A 103 -10.50 7.97 15.68
N VAL A 104 -9.90 8.64 14.70
CA VAL A 104 -9.11 8.02 13.63
C VAL A 104 -7.80 8.80 13.51
N LYS A 105 -6.67 8.10 13.57
CA LYS A 105 -5.33 8.68 13.59
C LYS A 105 -4.41 7.94 12.65
N THR A 106 -3.71 8.68 11.81
CA THR A 106 -2.60 8.12 11.02
C THR A 106 -1.34 8.11 11.86
N LEU A 107 -0.64 6.97 11.89
CA LEU A 107 0.56 6.78 12.69
C LEU A 107 1.81 7.11 11.88
N ALA A 108 2.76 7.78 12.52
CA ALA A 108 4.03 8.14 11.90
C ALA A 108 4.99 6.95 11.96
N ARG A 109 5.72 6.71 10.87
CA ARG A 109 6.82 5.75 10.91
C ARG A 109 7.99 6.36 11.69
N THR A 110 8.51 5.66 12.71
CA THR A 110 9.63 6.17 13.53
C THR A 110 10.91 6.33 12.71
N THR A 111 11.14 5.44 11.74
CA THR A 111 12.33 5.50 10.87
C THR A 111 12.10 6.36 9.63
N LYS A 112 13.19 6.91 9.08
CA LYS A 112 13.15 7.66 7.82
C LYS A 112 12.76 6.74 6.65
N PRO A 113 12.13 7.28 5.59
CA PRO A 113 11.93 6.55 4.34
C PRO A 113 13.23 5.89 3.85
N GLY A 114 13.14 4.65 3.38
CA GLY A 114 14.24 3.79 2.96
C GLY A 114 15.06 3.16 4.10
N SER A 115 14.79 3.46 5.37
CA SER A 115 15.54 2.86 6.49
C SER A 115 15.11 1.42 6.73
N THR A 116 16.07 0.50 6.70
CA THR A 116 15.89 -0.94 6.98
C THR A 116 16.17 -1.29 8.45
N THR A 117 16.44 -0.29 9.31
CA THR A 117 16.74 -0.52 10.72
C THR A 117 15.50 -0.96 11.47
N THR A 118 15.59 -2.10 12.15
CA THR A 118 14.53 -2.61 13.03
C THR A 118 14.81 -2.28 14.48
N ASN A 119 13.82 -2.48 15.34
CA ASN A 119 13.97 -2.32 16.80
C ASN A 119 14.56 -0.97 17.24
N VAL A 120 14.00 0.12 16.72
CA VAL A 120 14.46 1.51 16.99
C VAL A 120 13.75 2.19 18.16
N GLY A 121 12.95 1.44 18.94
CA GLY A 121 12.19 1.98 20.06
C GLY A 121 13.11 2.53 21.16
N ALA A 122 12.85 3.75 21.61
CA ALA A 122 13.51 4.31 22.78
C ALA A 122 12.84 3.80 24.07
N GLY A 123 13.61 3.56 25.14
CA GLY A 123 13.07 3.19 26.45
C GLY A 123 12.53 1.75 26.50
N SER A 124 11.21 1.58 26.42
CA SER A 124 10.52 0.29 26.59
C SER A 124 10.79 -0.74 25.50
N GLY A 125 11.51 -0.37 24.43
CA GLY A 125 11.81 -1.23 23.28
C GLY A 125 10.64 -1.39 22.29
N TYR A 126 9.58 -0.60 22.44
CA TYR A 126 8.39 -0.60 21.57
C TYR A 126 8.14 0.79 20.96
N ALA A 127 7.18 0.87 20.02
CA ALA A 127 6.80 2.14 19.41
C ALA A 127 6.35 3.18 20.43
N SER A 128 6.85 4.41 20.24
CA SER A 128 6.39 5.60 20.94
C SER A 128 4.95 5.91 20.55
N ARG A 129 4.29 6.76 21.34
CA ARG A 129 2.90 7.15 21.11
C ARG A 129 2.70 7.78 19.74
N GLY A 130 1.70 7.32 19.01
CA GLY A 130 1.39 7.81 17.66
C GLY A 130 2.36 7.34 16.57
N GLU A 131 3.32 6.48 16.91
CA GLU A 131 4.33 5.99 15.98
C GLU A 131 4.21 4.48 15.71
N TRP A 132 4.89 4.01 14.67
CA TRP A 132 5.09 2.60 14.39
C TRP A 132 6.46 2.33 13.76
N TYR A 133 6.97 1.12 13.93
CA TYR A 133 8.14 0.64 13.21
C TYR A 133 8.15 -0.89 13.11
N ILE A 134 9.03 -1.41 12.24
CA ILE A 134 9.27 -2.86 12.11
C ILE A 134 10.16 -3.29 13.27
N TYR A 135 9.59 -4.01 14.24
CA TYR A 135 10.29 -4.51 15.41
C TYR A 135 11.28 -5.62 15.02
N GLU A 136 10.84 -6.56 14.20
CA GLU A 136 11.63 -7.70 13.78
C GLU A 136 11.21 -8.13 12.38
N ARG A 137 12.16 -8.65 11.59
CA ARG A 137 11.91 -9.27 10.30
C ARG A 137 12.37 -10.73 10.37
N LEU A 138 11.51 -11.64 9.94
CA LEU A 138 11.74 -13.08 9.94
C LEU A 138 11.90 -13.56 8.50
N ASN A 139 12.96 -14.33 8.24
CA ASN A 139 13.34 -14.84 6.91
C ASN A 139 13.52 -13.75 5.84
N SER A 140 13.91 -12.54 6.24
CA SER A 140 14.03 -11.40 5.34
C SER A 140 15.44 -11.23 4.77
N ASN A 141 15.53 -10.64 3.58
CA ASN A 141 16.76 -10.31 2.86
C ASN A 141 17.34 -8.91 3.21
N ASP A 142 16.86 -8.30 4.31
CA ASP A 142 17.18 -6.95 4.80
C ASP A 142 16.59 -5.76 4.02
N ASP A 143 15.65 -5.96 3.10
CA ASP A 143 14.87 -4.89 2.47
C ASP A 143 13.58 -4.52 3.25
N LEU A 144 12.72 -3.70 2.65
CA LEU A 144 11.41 -3.29 3.19
C LEU A 144 10.23 -3.95 2.43
N LEU A 145 10.51 -4.91 1.57
CA LEU A 145 9.52 -5.63 0.80
C LEU A 145 9.12 -6.88 1.57
N LEU A 146 7.87 -6.93 1.99
CA LEU A 146 7.31 -8.17 2.52
C LEU A 146 7.03 -9.11 1.35
N GLU A 147 7.87 -10.14 1.22
CA GLU A 147 7.82 -11.14 0.15
C GLU A 147 7.20 -12.48 0.62
N PRO A 148 6.86 -13.40 -0.30
CA PRO A 148 6.42 -14.74 0.09
C PRO A 148 7.43 -15.43 1.02
N PHE A 149 6.92 -16.02 2.10
CA PHE A 149 7.70 -16.68 3.17
C PHE A 149 8.45 -15.76 4.15
N GLU A 150 8.36 -14.44 3.97
CA GLU A 150 8.81 -13.47 4.97
C GLU A 150 7.69 -13.11 5.96
N GLN A 151 8.07 -12.67 7.15
CA GLN A 151 7.13 -12.11 8.13
C GLN A 151 7.73 -10.89 8.81
N TYR A 152 6.94 -9.84 8.95
CA TYR A 152 7.34 -8.62 9.67
C TYR A 152 6.55 -8.51 10.95
N THR A 153 7.25 -8.38 12.07
CA THR A 153 6.65 -8.01 13.36
C THR A 153 6.63 -6.51 13.47
N LEU A 154 5.45 -5.93 13.56
CA LEU A 154 5.24 -4.49 13.70
C LEU A 154 4.94 -4.16 15.15
N THR A 155 5.50 -3.05 15.63
CA THR A 155 5.06 -2.42 16.87
C THR A 155 4.42 -1.08 16.58
N VAL A 156 3.31 -0.82 17.26
CA VAL A 156 2.42 0.32 17.04
C VAL A 156 2.09 0.96 18.38
N GLY A 157 2.41 2.23 18.56
CA GLY A 157 2.11 2.96 19.79
C GLY A 157 0.75 3.63 19.74
N ILE A 158 0.02 3.60 20.86
CA ILE A 158 -1.27 4.29 20.98
C ILE A 158 -1.05 5.81 20.91
N PRO A 159 -1.81 6.57 20.09
CA PRO A 159 -1.68 8.03 19.98
C PRO A 159 -1.78 8.76 21.33
N ASP A 160 -1.03 9.86 21.51
CA ASP A 160 -0.98 10.64 22.76
C ASP A 160 -2.34 11.18 23.21
N ASP A 161 -3.22 11.49 22.28
CA ASP A 161 -4.54 12.06 22.53
C ASP A 161 -5.65 11.02 22.69
N VAL A 162 -5.30 9.73 22.64
CA VAL A 162 -6.23 8.62 22.83
C VAL A 162 -5.83 7.81 24.05
N THR A 163 -6.79 7.53 24.92
CA THR A 163 -6.60 6.62 26.06
C THR A 163 -7.38 5.33 25.82
N VAL A 164 -6.65 4.24 25.59
CA VAL A 164 -7.23 2.91 25.47
C VAL A 164 -7.20 2.24 26.85
N GLY A 165 -8.35 2.29 27.54
CA GLY A 165 -8.56 1.68 28.86
C GLY A 165 -8.89 0.19 28.80
N ILE A 166 -9.47 -0.34 29.88
CA ILE A 166 -10.00 -1.71 29.94
C ILE A 166 -11.29 -1.83 29.11
N ASP A 167 -11.58 -3.03 28.60
CA ASP A 167 -12.79 -3.34 27.81
C ASP A 167 -13.04 -2.35 26.66
N HIS A 168 -11.97 -1.81 26.08
CA HIS A 168 -12.00 -0.82 25.01
C HIS A 168 -11.72 -1.49 23.67
N GLN A 169 -12.64 -1.32 22.72
CA GLN A 169 -12.48 -1.79 21.36
C GLN A 169 -11.71 -0.76 20.52
N PHE A 170 -10.73 -1.23 19.77
CA PHE A 170 -10.00 -0.41 18.82
C PHE A 170 -9.64 -1.23 17.58
N THR A 171 -9.23 -0.54 16.53
CA THR A 171 -8.81 -1.12 15.26
C THR A 171 -7.50 -0.50 14.81
N VAL A 172 -6.53 -1.35 14.48
CA VAL A 172 -5.30 -0.97 13.76
C VAL A 172 -5.43 -1.42 12.32
N GLU A 173 -5.35 -0.50 11.37
CA GLU A 173 -5.51 -0.79 9.95
C GLU A 173 -4.19 -0.56 9.21
N ILE A 174 -3.81 -1.53 8.38
CA ILE A 174 -2.62 -1.49 7.53
C ILE A 174 -3.08 -1.25 6.11
N ARG A 175 -2.65 -0.14 5.51
CA ARG A 175 -2.97 0.26 4.14
C ARG A 175 -1.69 0.24 3.29
N PRO A 176 -1.46 -0.79 2.49
CA PRO A 176 -0.37 -0.77 1.51
C PRO A 176 -0.65 0.27 0.41
N ALA A 177 0.40 0.81 -0.21
CA ALA A 177 0.28 1.77 -1.31
C ALA A 177 -0.45 1.18 -2.53
N GLY A 178 -0.31 -0.13 -2.75
CA GLY A 178 -1.12 -0.92 -3.66
C GLY A 178 -1.56 -2.20 -2.96
N GLY A 179 -2.86 -2.43 -2.86
CA GLY A 179 -3.41 -3.60 -2.17
C GLY A 179 -4.76 -3.35 -1.53
N GLN A 180 -5.28 -4.38 -0.88
CA GLN A 180 -6.39 -4.27 0.05
C GLN A 180 -5.88 -3.88 1.44
N SER A 181 -6.65 -3.01 2.11
CA SER A 181 -6.37 -2.65 3.50
C SER A 181 -6.75 -3.78 4.43
N TYR A 182 -5.96 -4.01 5.48
CA TYR A 182 -6.21 -5.05 6.46
C TYR A 182 -6.45 -4.44 7.84
N ALA A 183 -7.64 -4.68 8.41
CA ALA A 183 -8.05 -4.13 9.70
C ALA A 183 -7.96 -5.17 10.81
N ILE A 184 -7.28 -4.81 11.89
CA ILE A 184 -7.06 -5.64 13.09
C ILE A 184 -7.90 -5.02 14.22
N THR A 185 -9.11 -5.52 14.40
CA THR A 185 -10.00 -5.09 15.49
C THR A 185 -9.78 -5.97 16.72
N ARG A 186 -9.55 -5.35 17.88
CA ARG A 186 -9.31 -6.03 19.16
C ARG A 186 -9.99 -5.31 20.30
N VAL A 187 -10.21 -6.04 21.40
CA VAL A 187 -10.71 -5.52 22.67
C VAL A 187 -9.64 -5.72 23.74
N THR A 188 -9.39 -4.68 24.54
CA THR A 188 -8.51 -4.79 25.70
C THR A 188 -9.15 -5.61 26.83
N PRO A 189 -8.36 -6.34 27.63
CA PRO A 189 -8.91 -7.15 28.71
C PRO A 189 -9.49 -6.28 29.83
N SER A 190 -10.41 -6.85 30.61
CA SER A 190 -10.97 -6.23 31.82
C SER A 190 -9.94 -5.99 32.94
N ARG A 191 -8.75 -6.57 32.82
CA ARG A 191 -7.60 -6.32 33.69
C ARG A 191 -6.31 -6.36 32.87
N PHE A 192 -5.50 -5.30 32.98
CA PHE A 192 -4.18 -5.26 32.38
C PHE A 192 -3.12 -6.00 33.21
N MET A 193 -2.34 -6.81 32.52
CA MET A 193 -0.98 -7.22 32.88
C MET A 193 0.02 -6.35 32.11
N ALA A 194 1.32 -6.47 32.38
CA ALA A 194 2.33 -5.75 31.60
C ALA A 194 2.29 -6.16 30.11
N VAL A 195 2.06 -7.45 29.85
CA VAL A 195 1.90 -8.04 28.52
C VAL A 195 0.57 -8.76 28.48
N ASN A 196 -0.25 -8.48 27.47
CA ASN A 196 -1.60 -9.02 27.32
C ASN A 196 -1.79 -9.59 25.93
N ILE A 197 -2.47 -10.73 25.83
CA ILE A 197 -2.98 -11.21 24.54
C ILE A 197 -4.30 -10.49 24.29
N LEU A 198 -4.37 -9.75 23.19
CA LEU A 198 -5.55 -9.00 22.78
C LEU A 198 -6.43 -9.92 21.92
N ARG A 199 -7.67 -10.10 22.36
CA ARG A 199 -8.64 -10.98 21.72
C ARG A 199 -9.64 -10.17 20.90
N TRP A 200 -10.35 -10.88 20.03
CA TRP A 200 -11.49 -10.35 19.30
C TRP A 200 -12.62 -9.93 20.24
#